data_AF-A0A845LSU9-F1
#
_entry.id   AF-A0A845LSU9-F1
#
_cell.length_a   1.000
_cell.length_b   1.000
_cell.length_c   1.000
_cell.angle_alpha   90.00
_cell.angle_beta   90.00
_cell.angle_gamma   90.00
#
_symmetry.space_group_name_H-M   'P 1'
#
loop_
_entity.id
_entity.type
_entity.pdbx_description
1 polymer ?
#
loop_
_entity_poly.entity_id
_entity_poly.type
_entity_poly.pdbx_seq_one_letter_code
_entity_poly.pdbx_strand_id
1 'polypeptide(L)'
;MPKTYANHATLFYEYDAGSVDVTATYLEAAVTPDDMIRQMLVYPTVDCVIKANDSEKEIFLPASTWTPLGFQITSFNVKTVTGTGKIHWQGWYKGGGGYTYWGKE
;
A
#
# COMPACT_ATOMS: atom_id res chain seq x y z
N MET A 1 35.16 12.30 0.26
CA MET A 1 34.35 11.15 -0.21
C MET A 1 32.91 11.38 0.24
N PRO A 2 31.90 11.28 -0.63
CA PRO A 2 30.50 11.32 -0.22
C PRO A 2 30.23 10.22 0.80
N LYS A 3 29.59 10.55 1.93
CA LYS A 3 29.16 9.54 2.90
C LYS A 3 27.86 8.92 2.39
N THR A 4 27.93 7.69 1.89
CA THR A 4 26.75 6.87 1.64
C THR A 4 26.21 6.37 2.97
N TYR A 5 25.07 6.91 3.41
CA TYR A 5 24.36 6.33 4.55
C TYR A 5 23.73 5.00 4.12
N ALA A 6 23.99 3.94 4.87
CA ALA A 6 23.32 2.66 4.68
C ALA A 6 21.81 2.84 4.85
N ASN A 7 21.03 2.22 3.95
CA ASN A 7 19.57 2.28 3.88
C ASN A 7 18.91 2.20 5.28
N HIS A 8 18.41 3.33 5.78
CA HIS A 8 17.64 3.37 7.03
C HIS A 8 16.15 3.17 6.72
N ALA A 9 15.45 2.40 7.55
CA ALA A 9 14.04 2.04 7.36
C ALA A 9 13.04 3.21 7.42
N THR A 10 13.53 4.45 7.58
CA THR A 10 12.72 5.67 7.65
C THR A 10 12.76 6.50 6.36
N LEU A 11 13.40 6.01 5.29
CA LEU A 11 13.57 6.75 4.02
C LEU A 11 12.46 6.43 3.00
N PHE A 12 11.20 6.55 3.42
CA PHE A 12 10.02 6.48 2.58
C PHE A 12 9.56 7.90 2.25
N TYR A 13 9.94 8.45 1.09
CA TYR A 13 9.60 9.82 0.70
C TYR A 13 8.66 9.90 -0.50
N GLU A 14 8.53 8.82 -1.28
CA GLU A 14 7.50 8.67 -2.28
C GLU A 14 6.39 7.77 -1.74
N TYR A 15 5.17 8.10 -2.09
CA TYR A 15 3.99 7.38 -1.67
C TYR A 15 2.94 7.38 -2.78
N ASP A 16 2.05 6.43 -2.67
CA ASP A 16 0.84 6.32 -3.47
C ASP A 16 -0.36 6.24 -2.54
N ALA A 17 -1.49 6.72 -2.99
CA ALA A 17 -2.71 6.68 -2.20
C ALA A 17 -3.92 6.75 -3.12
N GLY A 18 -5.01 6.13 -2.65
CA GLY A 18 -6.24 6.15 -3.41
C GLY A 18 -7.43 5.73 -2.60
N SER A 19 -8.57 5.69 -3.29
CA SER A 19 -9.80 5.15 -2.77
C SER A 19 -10.55 4.41 -3.87
N VAL A 20 -11.23 3.34 -3.50
CA VAL A 20 -12.05 2.57 -4.44
C VAL A 20 -13.34 2.11 -3.77
N ASP A 21 -14.45 2.27 -4.48
CA ASP A 21 -15.74 1.70 -4.08
C ASP A 21 -15.70 0.18 -4.29
N VAL A 22 -16.21 -0.56 -3.31
CA VAL A 22 -16.11 -2.02 -3.25
C VAL A 22 -17.47 -2.64 -2.98
N THR A 23 -17.67 -3.85 -3.51
CA THR A 23 -18.88 -4.66 -3.33
C THR A 23 -18.50 -6.04 -2.83
N ALA A 24 -19.49 -6.92 -2.63
CA ALA A 24 -19.25 -8.31 -2.21
C ALA A 24 -18.54 -9.18 -3.28
N THR A 25 -18.23 -8.61 -4.44
CA THR A 25 -17.41 -9.22 -5.49
C THR A 25 -16.09 -8.47 -5.63
N TYR A 26 -15.03 -9.20 -6.00
CA TYR A 26 -13.76 -8.56 -6.36
C TYR A 26 -13.93 -7.59 -7.52
N LEU A 27 -13.08 -6.57 -7.55
CA LEU A 27 -13.03 -5.60 -8.64
C LEU A 27 -12.68 -6.30 -9.95
N GLU A 28 -13.26 -5.83 -11.05
CA GLU A 28 -12.98 -6.34 -12.40
C GLU A 28 -11.50 -6.19 -12.76
N ALA A 29 -10.88 -5.08 -12.34
CA ALA A 29 -9.45 -4.85 -12.41
C ALA A 29 -8.89 -4.63 -11.00
N ALA A 30 -7.76 -5.29 -10.71
CA ALA A 30 -7.00 -5.02 -9.49
C ALA A 30 -6.46 -3.58 -9.50
N VAL A 31 -6.28 -3.00 -8.32
CA VAL A 31 -5.57 -1.74 -8.17
C VAL A 31 -4.08 -2.02 -8.33
N THR A 32 -3.44 -1.24 -9.21
CA THR A 32 -2.00 -1.30 -9.48
C THR A 32 -1.39 0.04 -9.10
N PRO A 33 -0.64 0.11 -7.98
CA PRO A 33 0.13 1.29 -7.63
C PRO A 33 1.20 1.61 -8.69
N ASP A 34 1.66 2.86 -8.74
CA ASP A 34 2.67 3.28 -9.75
C ASP A 34 4.04 2.59 -9.59
N ASP A 35 4.39 2.18 -8.37
CA ASP A 35 5.57 1.36 -8.07
C ASP A 35 5.27 0.36 -6.93
N MET A 36 6.20 -0.55 -6.66
CA MET A 36 6.08 -1.56 -5.61
C MET A 36 6.07 -0.90 -4.21
N ILE A 37 4.91 -0.94 -3.58
CA ILE A 37 4.71 -0.54 -2.19
C ILE A 37 5.44 -1.52 -1.27
N ARG A 38 6.14 -0.98 -0.26
CA ARG A 38 6.85 -1.77 0.77
C ARG A 38 6.10 -1.86 2.09
N GLN A 39 5.27 -0.86 2.35
CA GLN A 39 4.41 -0.74 3.53
C GLN A 39 3.10 -0.07 3.09
N MET A 40 1.96 -0.63 3.46
CA MET A 40 0.64 -0.08 3.13
C MET A 40 -0.23 0.03 4.38
N LEU A 41 -0.99 1.11 4.47
CA LEU A 41 -2.12 1.24 5.39
C LEU A 41 -3.41 1.19 4.57
N VAL A 42 -4.39 0.40 5.03
CA VAL A 42 -5.72 0.33 4.41
C VAL A 42 -6.79 0.62 5.45
N TYR A 43 -7.76 1.47 5.10
CA TYR A 43 -8.92 1.82 5.91
C TYR A 43 -10.20 1.51 5.14
N PRO A 44 -10.93 0.45 5.50
CA PRO A 44 -12.20 0.14 4.88
C PRO A 44 -13.36 0.77 5.68
N THR A 45 -14.42 1.22 5.02
CA THR A 45 -15.63 1.76 5.68
C THR A 45 -16.57 0.67 6.20
N VAL A 46 -16.40 -0.56 5.72
CA VAL A 46 -17.11 -1.78 6.12
C VAL A 46 -16.11 -2.93 6.20
N ASP A 47 -16.48 -4.08 6.74
CA ASP A 47 -15.58 -5.23 6.77
C ASP A 47 -15.26 -5.69 5.35
N CYS A 48 -13.96 -5.83 5.06
CA CYS A 48 -13.45 -6.18 3.75
C CYS A 48 -12.45 -7.33 3.85
N VAL A 49 -12.14 -7.92 2.69
CA VAL A 49 -10.98 -8.79 2.52
C VAL A 49 -10.16 -8.32 1.32
N ILE A 50 -8.84 -8.39 1.45
CA ILE A 50 -7.89 -8.00 0.42
C ILE A 50 -7.03 -9.18 0.00
N LYS A 51 -6.72 -9.24 -1.30
CA LYS A 51 -5.70 -10.09 -1.92
C LYS A 51 -4.61 -9.18 -2.47
N ALA A 52 -3.35 -9.56 -2.29
CA ALA A 52 -2.22 -8.83 -2.84
C ALA A 52 -1.44 -9.73 -3.80
N ASN A 53 -0.89 -9.14 -4.87
CA ASN A 53 -0.02 -9.78 -5.85
C ASN A 53 -0.61 -11.09 -6.42
N ASP A 54 -1.90 -11.05 -6.78
CA ASP A 54 -2.66 -12.20 -7.30
C ASP A 54 -2.70 -13.43 -6.37
N SER A 55 -2.42 -13.24 -5.08
CA SER A 55 -2.49 -14.32 -4.10
C SER A 55 -3.91 -14.88 -3.98
N GLU A 56 -4.02 -16.20 -3.83
CA GLU A 56 -5.28 -16.84 -3.47
C GLU A 56 -5.68 -16.57 -2.01
N LYS A 57 -4.72 -16.17 -1.17
CA LYS A 57 -4.95 -15.92 0.26
C LYS A 57 -5.58 -14.56 0.49
N GLU A 58 -6.57 -14.55 1.37
CA GLU A 58 -7.29 -13.35 1.77
C GLU A 58 -6.78 -12.86 3.13
N ILE A 59 -6.67 -11.54 3.29
CA ILE A 59 -6.39 -10.86 4.56
C ILE A 59 -7.65 -10.09 4.95
N PHE A 60 -8.14 -10.32 6.17
CA PHE A 60 -9.28 -9.60 6.70
C PHE A 60 -8.91 -8.16 7.07
N LEU A 61 -9.75 -7.22 6.66
CA LEU A 61 -9.63 -5.79 6.95
C LEU A 61 -10.87 -5.35 7.75
N PRO A 62 -10.76 -5.11 9.07
CA PRO A 62 -11.88 -4.68 9.90
C PRO A 62 -12.35 -3.27 9.52
N ALA A 63 -13.67 -3.07 9.57
CA ALA A 63 -14.31 -1.79 9.33
C ALA A 63 -13.74 -0.68 10.22
N SER A 64 -13.67 0.53 9.66
CA SER A 64 -13.31 1.77 10.35
C SER A 64 -11.96 1.74 11.09
N THR A 65 -11.03 0.89 10.63
CA THR A 65 -9.73 0.68 11.29
C THR A 65 -8.60 0.69 10.26
N TRP A 66 -7.53 1.43 10.55
CA TRP A 66 -6.30 1.37 9.75
C TRP A 66 -5.56 0.04 9.99
N THR A 67 -5.44 -0.75 8.94
CA THR A 67 -4.74 -2.05 8.97
C THR A 67 -3.38 -1.92 8.28
N PRO A 68 -2.26 -2.16 8.98
CA PRO A 68 -0.94 -2.14 8.38
C PRO A 68 -0.60 -3.46 7.68
N LEU A 69 -0.11 -3.36 6.45
CA LEU A 69 0.40 -4.45 5.64
C LEU A 69 1.90 -4.23 5.39
N GLY A 70 2.73 -5.04 6.05
CA GLY A 70 4.19 -4.91 6.09
C GLY A 70 4.93 -5.78 5.09
N PHE A 71 4.44 -5.91 3.86
CA PHE A 71 5.06 -6.72 2.81
C PHE A 71 4.96 -6.01 1.45
N GLN A 72 5.65 -6.55 0.45
CA GLN A 72 5.71 -5.96 -0.90
C GLN A 72 4.38 -6.12 -1.63
N ILE A 73 3.83 -5.03 -2.19
CA ILE A 73 2.56 -5.01 -2.91
C ILE A 73 2.78 -4.33 -4.27
N THR A 74 2.58 -5.09 -5.35
CA THR A 74 2.61 -4.63 -6.74
C THR A 74 1.21 -4.52 -7.34
N SER A 75 0.24 -5.24 -6.78
CA SER A 75 -1.18 -5.12 -7.09
C SER A 75 -2.00 -5.58 -5.89
N PHE A 76 -3.25 -5.10 -5.79
CA PHE A 76 -4.20 -5.66 -4.84
C PHE A 76 -5.63 -5.60 -5.35
N ASN A 77 -6.46 -6.54 -4.89
CA ASN A 77 -7.88 -6.57 -5.16
C ASN A 77 -8.62 -6.75 -3.84
N VAL A 78 -9.80 -6.15 -3.73
CA VAL A 78 -10.57 -6.05 -2.48
C VAL A 78 -12.04 -6.30 -2.76
N LYS A 79 -12.73 -6.89 -1.79
CA LYS A 79 -14.19 -6.99 -1.75
C LYS A 79 -14.67 -6.76 -0.33
N THR A 80 -15.92 -6.35 -0.17
CA THR A 80 -16.59 -6.38 1.12
C THR A 80 -16.89 -7.82 1.53
N VAL A 81 -16.99 -8.06 2.83
CA VAL A 81 -17.54 -9.33 3.33
C VAL A 81 -19.03 -9.41 3.01
N THR A 82 -19.75 -8.29 3.15
CA THR A 82 -21.15 -8.14 2.73
C THR A 82 -21.44 -6.70 2.25
N GLY A 83 -22.41 -6.55 1.36
CA GLY A 83 -22.92 -5.23 0.93
C GLY A 83 -21.94 -4.43 0.07
N THR A 84 -21.99 -3.11 0.19
CA THR A 84 -21.13 -2.17 -0.51
C THR A 84 -20.41 -1.25 0.47
N GLY A 85 -19.28 -0.69 0.06
CA GLY A 85 -18.52 0.24 0.86
C GLY A 85 -17.40 0.89 0.07
N LYS A 86 -16.43 1.45 0.78
CA LYS A 86 -15.26 2.09 0.22
C LYS A 86 -14.03 1.67 1.01
N ILE A 87 -12.89 1.58 0.34
CA ILE A 87 -11.60 1.56 1.02
C ILE A 87 -10.80 2.81 0.67
N HIS A 88 -9.98 3.25 1.62
CA HIS A 88 -8.91 4.20 1.43
C HIS A 88 -7.59 3.50 1.70
N TRP A 89 -6.55 3.83 0.95
CA TRP A 89 -5.24 3.23 1.14
C TRP A 89 -4.14 4.25 0.93
N GLN A 90 -3.04 4.03 1.62
CA GLN A 90 -1.80 4.77 1.45
C GLN A 90 -0.64 3.78 1.53
N GLY A 91 0.24 3.81 0.53
CA GLY A 91 1.42 2.96 0.45
C GLY A 91 2.68 3.79 0.26
N TRP A 92 3.80 3.31 0.80
CA TRP A 92 5.09 3.96 0.65
C TRP A 92 6.05 3.11 -0.16
N TYR A 93 6.80 3.75 -1.06
CA TYR A 93 7.83 3.12 -1.87
C TYR A 93 9.19 3.22 -1.21
N LYS A 94 10.07 2.25 -1.48
CA LYS A 94 11.47 2.36 -1.02
C LYS A 94 12.08 3.60 -1.69
N GLY A 95 12.40 4.60 -0.89
CA GLY A 95 13.21 5.71 -1.37
C GLY A 95 14.50 5.18 -1.98
N GLY A 96 14.72 5.47 -3.26
CA GLY A 96 15.98 5.24 -3.95
C GLY A 96 17.12 5.93 -3.19
N GLY A 97 17.88 5.15 -2.42
CA GLY A 97 19.08 5.61 -1.72
C GLY A 97 20.21 5.90 -2.71
N GLY A 98 20.15 7.07 -3.34
CA GLY A 98 21.18 7.62 -4.22
C GLY A 98 21.24 9.14 -4.14
N TYR A 99 21.08 9.73 -2.95
CA TYR A 99 21.24 11.18 -2.78
C TYR A 99 22.72 11.53 -2.63
N THR A 100 23.28 12.18 -3.65
CA THR A 100 24.53 12.92 -3.51
C THR A 100 24.19 14.28 -2.90
N TYR A 101 24.43 14.43 -1.60
CA TYR A 101 24.41 15.76 -0.97
C TYR A 101 25.66 16.51 -1.42
N TRP A 102 25.49 17.52 -2.29
CA TRP A 102 26.48 18.57 -2.47
C TRP A 102 26.31 19.55 -1.31
N GLY A 103 26.91 19.23 -0.16
CA GLY A 103 27.05 20.22 0.91
C GLY A 103 27.70 21.46 0.32
N LYS A 104 27.03 22.61 0.42
CA LYS A 104 27.68 23.90 0.19
C LYS A 104 28.70 24.08 1.32
N GLU A 105 29.95 24.20 0.89
CA GLU A 105 31.19 24.69 1.53
C GLU A 105 31.31 24.61 3.06
#